data_AF-A0A536FQ22-F1
#
_entry.id   AF-A0A536FQ22-F1
#
_cell.length_a   1.000
_cell.length_b   1.000
_cell.length_c   1.000
_cell.angle_alpha   90.00
_cell.angle_beta   90.00
_cell.angle_gamma   90.00
#
_symmetry.space_group_name_H-M   'P 1'
#
loop_
_entity.id
_entity.type
_entity.pdbx_description
1 polymer ?
#
loop_
_entity_poly.entity_id
_entity_poly.type
_entity_poly.pdbx_seq_one_letter_code
_entity_poly.pdbx_strand_id
1 'polypeptide(L)'
;MDRHFETVIIGGGQAGLSVAYHLARQNRSSVILDANERIGDSWRTRWDSLRVFTPAKYNGLPGMRFPAPSLSFPTKDEVADYMCSYAAKFDLQVRNRVSVEAVTRTARGFAVMSNAGTYEADTVVVATGAHHAP
;
A
#
# COMPACT_ATOMS: atom_id res chain seq x y z
N MET A 1 7.84 -14.84 16.18
CA MET A 1 8.08 -13.55 15.50
C MET A 1 7.09 -12.56 16.05
N ASP A 2 7.57 -11.39 16.46
CA ASP A 2 6.75 -10.35 17.05
C ASP A 2 5.71 -9.85 16.03
N ARG A 3 4.47 -9.63 16.48
CA ARG A 3 3.35 -9.13 15.66
C ARG A 3 2.91 -7.74 16.09
N HIS A 4 3.69 -7.11 16.96
CA HIS A 4 3.57 -5.70 17.31
C HIS A 4 4.34 -4.83 16.31
N PHE A 5 3.69 -3.76 15.85
CA PHE A 5 4.27 -2.72 15.02
C PHE A 5 3.85 -1.36 15.58
N GLU A 6 4.67 -0.33 15.41
CA GLU A 6 4.27 1.02 15.79
C GLU A 6 3.09 1.52 14.93
N THR A 7 3.15 1.29 13.61
CA THR A 7 2.04 1.58 12.69
C THR A 7 1.67 0.39 11.83
N VAL A 8 0.38 0.02 11.85
CA VAL A 8 -0.20 -0.89 10.85
C VAL A 8 -0.95 -0.07 9.80
N ILE A 9 -0.59 -0.26 8.53
CA ILE A 9 -1.24 0.38 7.38
C ILE A 9 -2.12 -0.67 6.69
N ILE A 10 -3.41 -0.41 6.58
CA ILE A 10 -4.38 -1.31 5.95
C ILE A 10 -4.57 -0.86 4.50
N GLY A 11 -4.05 -1.64 3.56
CA GLY A 11 -4.09 -1.37 2.12
C GLY A 11 -2.73 -0.98 1.53
N GLY A 12 -2.25 -1.76 0.57
CA GLY A 12 -1.01 -1.59 -0.20
C GLY A 12 -1.19 -0.84 -1.52
N GLY A 13 -2.21 0.02 -1.58
CA GLY A 13 -2.42 0.98 -2.67
C GLY A 13 -1.43 2.14 -2.66
N GLN A 14 -1.57 3.09 -3.59
CA GLN A 14 -0.69 4.27 -3.67
C GLN A 14 -0.62 5.08 -2.36
N ALA A 15 -1.73 5.15 -1.60
CA ALA A 15 -1.80 5.85 -0.33
C ALA A 15 -0.97 5.14 0.74
N GLY A 16 -1.15 3.83 0.90
CA GLY A 16 -0.41 3.03 1.88
C GLY A 16 1.10 3.03 1.60
N LEU A 17 1.51 2.87 0.34
CA LEU A 17 2.92 2.94 -0.06
C LEU A 17 3.53 4.32 0.23
N SER A 18 2.79 5.40 0.01
CA SER A 18 3.25 6.77 0.31
C SER A 18 3.43 6.99 1.80
N VAL A 19 2.49 6.52 2.63
CA VAL A 19 2.59 6.60 4.10
C VAL A 19 3.79 5.81 4.60
N ALA A 20 3.96 4.57 4.16
CA ALA A 20 5.08 3.73 4.56
C ALA A 20 6.43 4.35 4.18
N TYR A 21 6.54 4.97 3.00
CA TYR A 21 7.74 5.71 2.61
C TYR A 21 8.10 6.83 3.59
N HIS A 22 7.12 7.61 4.03
CA HIS A 22 7.36 8.70 4.99
C HIS A 22 7.70 8.18 6.40
N LEU A 23 7.12 7.06 6.83
CA LEU A 23 7.45 6.41 8.10
C LEU A 23 8.85 5.81 8.07
N ALA A 24 9.22 5.12 6.99
CA ALA A 24 10.56 4.56 6.80
C ALA A 24 11.64 5.66 6.85
N ARG A 25 11.40 6.82 6.23
CA ARG A 25 12.30 7.99 6.31
C ARG A 25 12.48 8.56 7.71
N GLN A 26 11.54 8.29 8.61
CA GLN A 26 11.61 8.70 10.02
C GLN A 26 12.13 7.57 10.92
N ASN A 27 12.56 6.44 10.35
CA ASN A 27 12.95 5.22 11.06
C ASN A 27 11.84 4.68 12.00
N ARG A 28 10.57 4.85 11.60
CA ARG A 28 9.41 4.38 12.36
C ARG A 28 8.96 3.01 11.86
N SER A 29 8.65 2.11 12.79
CA SER A 29 8.29 0.73 12.47
C SER A 29 6.90 0.70 11.82
N SER A 30 6.78 0.09 10.66
CA SER A 30 5.47 -0.06 10.03
C SER A 30 5.36 -1.32 9.18
N VAL A 31 4.14 -1.82 9.06
CA VAL A 31 3.78 -2.90 8.14
C VAL A 31 2.53 -2.54 7.35
N ILE A 32 2.54 -2.84 6.06
CA ILE A 32 1.38 -2.75 5.19
C ILE A 32 0.72 -4.13 5.12
N LEU A 33 -0.58 -4.21 5.39
CA LEU A 33 -1.39 -5.40 5.17
C LEU A 33 -2.27 -5.16 3.94
N ASP A 34 -2.09 -5.96 2.89
CA ASP A 34 -2.86 -5.83 1.65
C ASP A 34 -3.61 -7.13 1.33
N ALA A 35 -4.87 -6.99 0.95
CA ALA A 35 -5.72 -8.13 0.62
C ALA A 35 -5.38 -8.76 -0.73
N ASN A 36 -4.75 -8.02 -1.65
CA ASN A 36 -4.42 -8.56 -2.96
C ASN A 36 -3.27 -9.57 -2.89
N GLU A 37 -3.17 -10.40 -3.92
CA GLU A 37 -2.09 -11.36 -4.09
C GLU A 37 -0.73 -10.69 -4.28
N ARG A 38 -0.71 -9.60 -5.05
CA ARG A 38 0.50 -8.83 -5.35
C ARG A 38 0.21 -7.33 -5.31
N ILE A 39 1.24 -6.58 -4.91
CA ILE A 39 1.26 -5.12 -5.01
C ILE A 39 0.85 -4.67 -6.42
N GLY A 40 0.04 -3.63 -6.50
CA GLY A 40 -0.43 -3.09 -7.77
C GLY A 40 -1.59 -3.86 -8.42
N ASP A 41 -2.04 -5.00 -7.86
CA ASP A 41 -3.19 -5.72 -8.42
C ASP A 41 -4.52 -4.92 -8.33
N SER A 42 -4.60 -3.94 -7.42
CA SER A 42 -5.67 -2.93 -7.39
C SER A 42 -5.76 -2.06 -8.65
N TRP A 43 -4.69 -2.01 -9.44
CA TRP A 43 -4.65 -1.44 -10.78
C TRP A 43 -4.73 -2.51 -11.86
N ARG A 44 -3.94 -3.58 -11.72
CA ARG A 44 -3.79 -4.63 -12.74
C ARG A 44 -5.10 -5.33 -13.11
N THR A 45 -6.01 -5.48 -12.16
CA THR A 45 -7.30 -6.17 -12.34
C THR A 45 -8.39 -5.28 -12.92
N ARG A 46 -8.09 -4.01 -13.23
CA ARG A 46 -9.02 -3.11 -13.92
C ARG A 46 -9.11 -3.45 -15.41
N TRP A 47 -10.05 -2.79 -16.11
CA TRP A 47 -10.30 -3.04 -17.54
C TRP A 47 -9.07 -2.76 -18.42
N ASP A 48 -8.89 -3.56 -19.47
CA ASP A 48 -7.66 -3.62 -20.27
C ASP A 48 -7.26 -2.29 -20.92
N SER A 49 -8.24 -1.49 -21.35
CA SER A 49 -7.98 -0.21 -22.01
C SER A 49 -7.66 0.94 -21.04
N LEU A 50 -7.64 0.70 -19.72
CA LEU A 50 -7.40 1.74 -18.74
C LEU A 50 -6.01 2.36 -18.91
N ARG A 51 -6.02 3.68 -19.12
CA ARG A 51 -4.86 4.57 -18.96
C ARG A 51 -5.18 5.65 -17.94
N VAL A 52 -4.16 6.11 -17.23
CA VAL A 52 -4.32 7.27 -16.35
C VAL A 52 -4.51 8.55 -17.17
N PHE A 53 -5.27 9.50 -16.63
CA PHE A 53 -5.61 10.76 -17.32
C PHE A 53 -4.53 11.85 -17.18
N THR A 54 -3.47 11.58 -16.41
CA THR A 54 -2.35 12.49 -16.15
C THR A 54 -1.08 12.02 -16.87
N PRO A 55 -0.29 12.94 -17.44
CA PRO A 55 1.05 12.63 -17.96
C PRO A 55 1.96 11.97 -16.92
N ALA A 56 2.79 11.01 -17.33
CA ALA A 56 3.68 10.23 -16.46
C ALA A 56 4.50 11.07 -15.47
N LYS A 57 4.95 12.27 -15.87
CA LYS A 57 5.69 13.19 -14.99
C LYS A 57 4.96 13.59 -13.70
N TYR A 58 3.63 13.44 -13.66
CA TYR A 58 2.79 13.75 -12.49
C TYR A 58 2.32 12.51 -11.71
N ASN A 59 2.70 11.30 -12.14
CA ASN A 59 2.23 10.04 -11.53
C ASN A 59 3.23 9.42 -10.55
N GLY A 60 4.35 10.10 -10.26
CA GLY A 60 5.33 9.61 -9.29
C GLY A 60 4.84 9.76 -7.85
N LEU A 61 4.96 8.69 -7.06
CA LEU A 61 4.88 8.70 -5.61
C LEU A 61 6.15 9.35 -5.00
N PRO A 62 6.08 9.77 -3.72
CA PRO A 62 7.19 10.44 -3.04
C PRO A 62 8.54 9.73 -3.21
N GLY A 63 9.57 10.46 -3.60
CA GLY A 63 10.93 9.90 -3.72
C GLY A 63 11.21 9.06 -4.97
N MET A 64 10.22 8.76 -5.83
CA MET A 64 10.46 8.00 -7.07
C MET A 64 9.61 8.50 -8.23
N ARG A 65 10.27 8.98 -9.28
CA ARG A 65 9.61 9.35 -10.54
C ARG A 65 9.00 8.14 -11.22
N PHE A 66 7.91 8.35 -11.95
CA PHE A 66 7.32 7.33 -12.79
C PHE A 66 8.25 7.00 -13.98
N PRO A 67 8.55 5.72 -14.27
CA PRO A 67 9.56 5.32 -15.26
C PRO A 67 8.97 5.23 -16.68
N ALA A 68 8.39 6.32 -17.17
CA ALA A 68 7.84 6.41 -18.54
C ALA A 68 8.13 7.78 -19.17
N PRO A 69 8.02 7.93 -20.51
CA PRO A 69 8.18 9.22 -21.17
C PRO A 69 7.30 10.31 -20.53
N SER A 70 7.84 11.50 -20.31
CA SER A 70 7.21 12.51 -19.44
C SER A 70 5.77 12.91 -19.82
N LEU A 71 5.44 12.87 -21.12
CA LEU A 71 4.13 13.20 -21.68
C LEU A 71 3.27 11.98 -22.03
N SER A 72 3.71 10.76 -21.73
CA SER A 72 2.90 9.55 -21.95
C SER A 72 1.79 9.43 -20.89
N PHE A 73 0.77 8.63 -21.21
CA PHE A 73 -0.33 8.30 -20.32
C PHE A 73 -0.24 6.81 -19.93
N PRO A 74 0.36 6.48 -18.77
CA PRO A 74 0.58 5.11 -18.36
C PRO A 74 -0.66 4.22 -18.36
N THR A 75 -0.50 2.94 -18.71
CA THR A 75 -1.55 1.91 -18.60
C THR A 75 -1.75 1.47 -17.15
N LYS A 76 -2.84 0.73 -16.88
CA LYS A 76 -3.05 0.08 -15.57
C LYS A 76 -1.87 -0.82 -15.16
N ASP A 77 -1.26 -1.51 -16.12
CA ASP A 77 -0.19 -2.46 -15.86
C ASP A 77 1.12 -1.74 -15.57
N GLU A 78 1.42 -0.65 -16.29
CA GLU A 78 2.57 0.20 -16.00
C GLU A 78 2.48 0.84 -14.60
N VAL A 79 1.27 1.27 -14.18
CA VAL A 79 1.05 1.78 -12.83
C VAL A 79 1.24 0.67 -11.77
N ALA A 80 0.71 -0.52 -12.04
CA ALA A 80 0.88 -1.67 -11.14
C ALA A 80 2.36 -2.07 -10.97
N ASP A 81 3.10 -2.15 -12.08
CA ASP A 81 4.53 -2.51 -12.08
C ASP A 81 5.38 -1.42 -11.42
N TYR A 82 5.01 -0.16 -11.60
CA TYR A 82 5.61 0.95 -10.88
C TYR A 82 5.43 0.82 -9.36
N MET A 83 4.23 0.46 -8.88
CA MET A 83 3.99 0.25 -7.44
C MET A 83 4.80 -0.92 -6.86
N CYS A 84 4.92 -2.04 -7.60
CA CYS A 84 5.81 -3.15 -7.22
C CYS A 84 7.26 -2.68 -7.07
N SER A 85 7.75 -1.94 -8.07
CA SER A 85 9.11 -1.40 -8.09
C SER A 85 9.35 -0.40 -6.95
N TYR A 86 8.34 0.41 -6.63
CA TYR A 86 8.39 1.38 -5.54
C TYR A 86 8.55 0.70 -4.18
N ALA A 87 7.74 -0.32 -3.90
CA ALA A 87 7.82 -1.07 -2.64
C ALA A 87 9.18 -1.76 -2.48
N ALA A 88 9.69 -2.37 -3.56
CA ALA A 88 11.01 -3.01 -3.55
C ALA A 88 12.16 -2.00 -3.37
N LYS A 89 12.11 -0.85 -4.06
CA LYS A 89 13.15 0.18 -4.00
C LYS A 89 13.36 0.74 -2.58
N PHE A 90 12.26 0.89 -1.83
CA PHE A 90 12.29 1.47 -0.48
C PHE A 90 12.19 0.41 0.62
N ASP A 91 12.32 -0.87 0.27
CA ASP A 91 12.25 -2.00 1.21
C ASP A 91 11.02 -1.94 2.15
N LEU A 92 9.87 -1.59 1.58
CA LEU A 92 8.64 -1.43 2.36
C LEU A 92 8.11 -2.79 2.78
N GLN A 93 7.82 -2.96 4.06
CA GLN A 93 7.27 -4.21 4.59
C GLN A 93 5.80 -4.36 4.21
N VAL A 94 5.53 -5.11 3.13
CA VAL A 94 4.19 -5.43 2.67
C VAL A 94 3.89 -6.91 2.89
N ARG A 95 2.76 -7.20 3.55
CA ARG A 95 2.18 -8.55 3.67
C ARG A 95 0.94 -8.63 2.80
N ASN A 96 1.10 -9.27 1.63
CA ASN A 96 0.03 -9.55 0.69
C ASN A 96 -0.85 -10.72 1.17
N ARG A 97 -2.04 -10.88 0.59
CA ARG A 97 -3.07 -11.88 0.97
C ARG A 97 -3.52 -11.78 2.43
N VAL A 98 -3.39 -10.59 3.02
CA VAL A 98 -3.85 -10.31 4.38
C VAL A 98 -5.06 -9.39 4.31
N SER A 99 -6.24 -9.98 4.46
CA SER A 99 -7.50 -9.26 4.55
C SER A 99 -7.76 -8.90 6.01
N VAL A 100 -7.82 -7.60 6.31
CA VAL A 100 -8.18 -7.10 7.63
C VAL A 100 -9.70 -7.11 7.78
N GLU A 101 -10.16 -7.71 8.86
CA GLU A 101 -11.59 -7.94 9.14
C GLU A 101 -12.12 -6.94 10.17
N ALA A 102 -11.29 -6.56 11.15
CA ALA A 102 -11.68 -5.63 12.19
C ALA A 102 -10.48 -4.90 12.79
N VAL A 103 -10.72 -3.69 13.28
CA VAL A 103 -9.78 -2.92 14.10
C VAL A 103 -10.47 -2.57 15.40
N THR A 104 -9.91 -3.04 16.52
CA THR A 104 -10.48 -2.82 17.85
C THR A 104 -9.48 -2.06 18.71
N ARG A 105 -9.95 -1.02 19.40
CA ARG A 105 -9.13 -0.29 20.37
C ARG A 105 -8.85 -1.16 21.59
N THR A 106 -7.60 -1.20 22.03
CA THR A 106 -7.17 -1.88 23.25
C THR A 106 -6.70 -0.86 24.29
N ALA A 107 -6.29 -1.33 25.48
CA ALA A 107 -5.71 -0.45 26.50
C ALA A 107 -4.37 0.18 26.09
N ARG A 108 -3.66 -0.42 25.11
CA ARG A 108 -2.29 -0.02 24.72
C ARG A 108 -2.16 0.44 23.27
N GLY A 109 -3.26 0.46 22.50
CA GLY A 109 -3.25 0.79 21.09
C GLY A 109 -4.44 0.16 20.37
N PHE A 110 -4.17 -0.64 19.36
CA PHE A 110 -5.14 -1.30 18.51
C PHE A 110 -4.78 -2.77 18.27
N ALA A 111 -5.80 -3.62 18.19
CA ALA A 111 -5.72 -4.96 17.68
C ALA A 111 -6.33 -4.97 16.27
N VAL A 112 -5.53 -5.35 15.28
CA VAL A 112 -5.94 -5.47 13.87
C VAL A 112 -6.12 -6.94 13.56
N MET A 113 -7.37 -7.38 13.44
CA MET A 113 -7.73 -8.77 13.16
C MET A 113 -7.72 -9.02 11.65
N SER A 114 -7.14 -10.14 11.23
CA SER A 114 -7.07 -10.54 9.83
C SER A 114 -7.18 -12.05 9.67
N ASN A 115 -7.39 -12.50 8.44
CA ASN A 115 -7.33 -13.91 8.05
C ASN A 115 -5.95 -14.58 8.33
N ALA A 116 -4.89 -13.80 8.53
CA ALA A 116 -3.56 -14.28 8.89
C ALA A 116 -3.26 -14.20 10.40
N GLY A 117 -4.27 -13.87 11.21
CA GLY A 117 -4.22 -13.66 12.66
C GLY A 117 -4.14 -12.18 13.05
N THR A 118 -3.93 -11.92 14.34
CA THR A 118 -3.97 -10.56 14.90
C THR A 118 -2.61 -9.88 14.86
N TYR A 119 -2.62 -8.57 14.57
CA TYR A 119 -1.50 -7.66 14.68
C TYR A 119 -1.79 -6.64 15.77
N GLU A 120 -0.78 -6.28 16.56
CA GLU A 120 -0.89 -5.21 17.55
C GLU A 120 -0.24 -3.95 17.02
N ALA A 121 -0.87 -2.79 17.23
CA ALA A 121 -0.37 -1.53 16.73
C ALA A 121 -0.61 -0.37 17.68
N ASP A 122 0.33 0.56 17.76
CA ASP A 122 0.13 1.81 18.51
C ASP A 122 -0.76 2.77 17.69
N THR A 123 -0.62 2.71 16.36
CA THR A 123 -1.38 3.51 15.40
C THR A 123 -1.83 2.67 14.21
N VAL A 124 -2.98 3.03 13.65
CA VAL A 124 -3.53 2.38 12.45
C VAL A 124 -3.84 3.42 11.39
N VAL A 125 -3.42 3.17 10.16
CA VAL A 125 -3.75 3.99 8.99
C VAL A 125 -4.63 3.17 8.04
N VAL A 126 -5.83 3.65 7.76
CA VAL A 126 -6.75 3.01 6.81
C VAL A 126 -6.52 3.61 5.42
N ALA A 127 -6.00 2.82 4.50
CA ALA A 127 -5.60 3.20 3.14
C ALA A 127 -6.14 2.22 2.07
N THR A 128 -7.33 1.68 2.30
CA THR A 128 -7.99 0.63 1.48
C THR A 128 -8.54 1.11 0.14
N GLY A 129 -8.59 2.43 -0.10
CA GLY A 129 -9.18 3.00 -1.30
C GLY A 129 -10.70 2.84 -1.37
N ALA A 130 -11.30 3.27 -2.48
CA ALA A 130 -12.76 3.31 -2.67
C ALA A 130 -13.32 2.14 -3.52
N HIS A 131 -12.46 1.24 -3.99
CA HIS A 131 -12.82 0.20 -4.96
C HIS A 131 -13.09 -1.17 -4.32
N HIS A 132 -13.06 -1.23 -2.99
CA HIS A 132 -13.39 -2.42 -2.21
C HIS A 132 -14.54 -2.08 -1.27
N ALA A 133 -15.56 -2.94 -1.22
CA ALA A 133 -16.53 -2.91 -0.14
C ALA A 133 -15.86 -3.54 1.11
N PRO A 134 -15.98 -2.93 2.29
CA PRO A 134 -15.52 -3.53 3.54
C PRO A 134 -16.24 -4.83 3.86
#